data_AF-A0A978SN92-F1
#
_entry.id   AF-A0A978SN92-F1
#
_cell.length_a   1.000
_cell.length_b   1.000
_cell.length_c   1.000
_cell.angle_alpha   90.00
_cell.angle_beta   90.00
_cell.angle_gamma   90.00
#
_symmetry.space_group_name_H-M   'P 1'
#
loop_
_entity.id
_entity.type
_entity.pdbx_description
1 polymer ?
#
loop_
_entity_poly.entity_id
_entity_poly.type
_entity_poly.pdbx_seq_one_letter_code
_entity_poly.pdbx_strand_id
1 'polypeptide(L)' 'MHNLVSLRVQSSRDEQPVILRALLPPHNNWQNQILTLALPPEQVHWFDVESGKALTPSVRERISSR' A
#
# COMPACT_ATOMS: atom_id res chain seq x y z
N MET A 1 16.04 0.82 15.21
CA MET A 1 16.37 1.53 13.95
C MET A 1 15.80 0.72 12.79
N HIS A 2 15.29 1.36 11.73
CA HIS A 2 14.71 0.68 10.55
C HIS A 2 15.34 1.23 9.27
N ASN A 3 15.41 0.40 8.23
CA ASN A 3 15.78 0.85 6.88
C ASN A 3 14.52 1.35 6.16
N LEU A 4 14.55 2.57 5.65
CA LEU A 4 13.50 3.08 4.76
C LEU A 4 13.85 2.67 3.33
N VAL A 5 13.16 1.66 2.81
CA VAL A 5 13.41 1.07 1.50
C VAL A 5 12.42 1.61 0.48
N SER A 6 12.92 1.92 -0.73
CA SER A 6 12.10 2.30 -1.88
C SER A 6 11.90 1.10 -2.80
N LEU A 7 10.65 0.80 -3.13
CA LEU A 7 10.24 -0.35 -3.91
C LEU A 7 9.60 0.13 -5.20
N ARG A 8 10.12 -0.32 -6.34
CA ARG A 8 9.56 -0.03 -7.66
C ARG A 8 8.51 -1.09 -8.00
N VAL A 9 7.26 -0.68 -8.12
CA VAL A 9 6.13 -1.54 -8.50
C VAL A 9 5.69 -1.15 -9.91
N GLN A 10 5.63 -2.14 -10.82
CA GLN A 10 5.11 -1.90 -12.16
C GLN A 10 3.59 -1.76 -12.09
N SER A 11 3.06 -0.67 -12.65
CA SER A 11 1.61 -0.50 -12.85
C SER A 11 1.23 -1.15 -14.17
N SER A 12 0.10 -1.87 -14.20
CA SER A 12 -0.47 -2.36 -15.45
C SER A 12 -1.26 -1.28 -16.20
N ARG A 13 -1.55 -0.14 -15.54
CA ARG A 13 -2.37 0.95 -16.07
C ARG A 13 -1.56 2.16 -16.50
N ASP A 14 -0.40 2.38 -15.89
CA ASP A 14 0.44 3.56 -16.12
C ASP A 14 1.78 3.13 -16.71
N GLU A 15 2.30 3.93 -17.63
CA GLU A 15 3.63 3.71 -18.22
C GLU A 15 4.75 3.93 -17.19
N GLN A 16 4.46 4.68 -16.13
CA GLN A 16 5.41 4.98 -15.07
C GLN A 16 5.22 4.05 -13.87
N PRO A 17 6.31 3.55 -13.28
CA PRO A 17 6.24 2.69 -12.10
C PRO A 17 5.80 3.50 -10.86
N VAL A 18 5.08 2.86 -9.96
CA VAL A 18 4.77 3.41 -8.64
C VAL A 18 5.93 3.12 -7.69
N ILE A 19 6.35 4.12 -6.92
CA ILE A 19 7.36 3.94 -5.87
C ILE A 19 6.68 3.84 -4.51
N LEU A 20 6.77 2.67 -3.89
CA LEU A 20 6.32 2.45 -2.52
C LEU A 20 7.50 2.58 -1.55
N ARG A 21 7.23 3.09 -0.34
CA ARG A 21 8.23 3.20 0.71
C ARG A 21 7.81 2.36 1.91
N ALA A 22 8.72 1.53 2.40
CA ALA A 22 8.46 0.62 3.52
C ALA A 22 9.60 0.67 4.55
N LEU A 23 9.26 0.48 5.83
CA LEU A 23 10.22 0.33 6.91
C LEU A 23 10.51 -1.15 7.12
N LEU A 24 11.75 -1.55 6.88
CA LEU A 24 12.20 -2.94 7.03
C LEU A 24 13.25 -3.07 8.15
N PRO A 25 13.42 -4.28 8.73
CA PRO A 25 14.48 -4.55 9.70
C PRO A 25 15.87 -4.17 9.17
N PRO A 26 16.76 -3.60 9.99
CA PRO A 26 18.03 -3.07 9.51
C PRO A 26 19.08 -4.16 9.21
N HIS A 27 18.85 -5.39 9.65
CA HIS A 27 19.84 -6.47 9.67
C HIS A 27 20.02 -7.18 8.31
N ASN A 28 19.19 -6.87 7.32
CA ASN A 28 19.25 -7.48 6.00
C ASN A 28 19.66 -6.45 4.93
N ASN A 29 20.40 -6.88 3.92
CA ASN A 29 20.67 -6.08 2.73
C ASN A 29 19.49 -6.16 1.75
N TRP A 30 18.61 -5.17 1.75
CA TRP A 30 17.39 -5.15 0.92
C TRP A 30 17.59 -4.66 -0.52
N GLN A 31 18.82 -4.29 -0.91
CA GLN A 31 19.09 -3.73 -2.23
C GLN A 31 18.95 -4.78 -3.33
N ASN A 32 18.38 -4.39 -4.47
CA ASN A 32 18.23 -5.22 -5.67
C ASN A 32 17.52 -6.56 -5.44
N GLN A 33 16.61 -6.63 -4.46
CA GLN A 33 15.81 -7.82 -4.20
C GLN A 33 14.37 -7.67 -4.71
N ILE A 34 13.77 -8.79 -5.11
CA ILE A 34 12.33 -8.89 -5.34
C ILE A 34 11.67 -9.15 -3.98
N LEU A 35 10.76 -8.26 -3.57
CA LEU A 35 10.09 -8.32 -2.29
C LEU A 35 8.58 -8.47 -2.48
N THR A 36 7.96 -9.34 -1.70
CA THR A 36 6.50 -9.46 -1.62
C THR A 36 6.01 -8.62 -0.45
N LEU A 37 5.14 -7.64 -0.73
CA LEU A 37 4.50 -6.83 0.30
C LEU A 37 3.14 -7.39 0.67
N ALA A 38 2.91 -7.61 1.96
CA ALA A 38 1.59 -7.88 2.49
C ALA A 38 0.88 -6.55 2.77
N LEU A 39 -0.25 -6.30 2.10
CA LEU A 39 -1.11 -5.13 2.31
C LEU A 39 -2.43 -5.58 2.94
N PRO A 40 -2.53 -5.61 4.28
CA PRO A 40 -3.76 -6.05 4.94
C PRO A 40 -4.89 -5.07 4.60
N PRO A 41 -6.09 -5.55 4.21
CA PRO A 41 -7.20 -4.69 3.78
C PRO A 41 -7.59 -3.62 4.80
N GLU A 42 -7.41 -3.91 6.09
CA GLU A 42 -7.75 -3.02 7.21
C GLU A 42 -6.82 -1.80 7.31
N GLN A 43 -5.64 -1.87 6.68
CA GLN A 43 -4.66 -0.77 6.63
C GLN A 43 -4.63 -0.08 5.26
N VAL A 44 -5.51 -0.47 4.34
CA VAL A 44 -5.64 0.17 3.03
C VAL A 44 -6.63 1.33 3.14
N HIS A 45 -6.16 2.53 2.81
CA HIS A 45 -6.98 3.73 2.76
C HIS A 45 -7.24 4.12 1.30
N TRP A 46 -8.50 4.37 0.98
CA TRP A 46 -8.92 4.78 -0.34
C TRP A 46 -9.13 6.29 -0.39
N PHE A 47 -8.80 6.89 -1.53
CA PHE A 47 -8.95 8.31 -1.78
C PHE A 47 -9.65 8.51 -3.12
N ASP A 48 -10.49 9.54 -3.19
CA ASP A 48 -11.03 10.02 -4.45
C ASP A 48 -9.90 10.63 -5.30
N VAL A 49 -9.83 10.28 -6.59
CA VAL A 49 -8.70 10.64 -7.46
C VAL A 49 -8.72 12.12 -7.83
N GLU A 50 -9.90 12.74 -7.96
CA GLU A 50 -10.03 14.14 -8.37
C GLU A 50 -9.83 15.10 -7.19
N SER A 51 -10.48 14.82 -6.06
CA SER A 51 -10.48 15.69 -4.88
C SER A 51 -9.41 15.35 -3.86
N GLY A 52 -8.81 14.17 -3.94
CA GLY A 52 -7.87 13.66 -2.92
C GLY A 52 -8.52 13.37 -1.57
N LYS A 53 -9.86 13.41 -1.48
CA LYS A 53 -10.57 13.20 -0.21
C LYS A 53 -10.54 11.72 0.16
N ALA A 54 -10.26 11.43 1.44
CA ALA A 54 -10.34 10.08 1.96
C ALA A 54 -11.77 9.52 1.82
N LEU A 55 -11.87 8.35 1.23
CA LEU A 55 -13.08 7.54 1.19
C LEU A 55 -13.11 6.73 2.49
N THR A 56 -13.90 7.17 3.45
CA THR A 56 -14.10 6.39 4.67
C THR A 56 -14.91 5.14 4.31
N PRO A 57 -14.45 3.94 4.73
CA PRO A 57 -15.26 2.74 4.58
C PRO A 57 -16.52 2.94 5.43
N SER A 58 -17.59 3.35 4.77
CA SER A 58 -18.87 3.65 5.38
C SER A 58 -19.57 2.33 5.68
N VAL A 59 -19.65 1.97 6.98
CA VAL A 59 -20.57 0.98 7.57
C VAL A 59 -20.64 -0.37 6.84
N ARG A 60 -19.68 -1.27 7.15
CA ARG A 60 -19.81 -2.71 6.84
C ARG A 60 -20.79 -3.47 7.76
N GLU A 61 -21.46 -2.81 8.71
CA GLU A 61 -22.31 -3.47 9.72
C GLU A 61 -23.82 -3.54 9.42
N ARG A 62 -24.30 -3.16 8.23
CA ARG A 62 -25.76 -3.18 7.93
C ARG A 62 -26.26 -4.32 7.04
N ILE A 63 -25.46 -5.34 6.80
CA ILE A 63 -25.86 -6.49 5.97
C ILE A 63 -25.50 -7.85 6.60
N SER A 64 -25.77 -8.00 7.91
CA SER A 64 -25.83 -9.31 8.57
C SER A 64 -27.10 -9.44 9.41
N SER A 65 -28.20 -8.89 8.90
CA SER A 65 -29.52 -9.00 9.53
C SER A 65 -30.59 -9.06 8.44
N ARG A 66 -30.62 -10.16 7.68
CA ARG A 66 -31.83 -10.73 7.08
C ARG A 66 -31.64 -12.23 6.93
#